data_AF-A0A9D4JWH5-F1
#
_entry.id   AF-A0A9D4JWH5-F1
#
_cell.length_a   1.000
_cell.length_b   1.000
_cell.length_c   1.000
_cell.angle_alpha   90.00
_cell.angle_beta   90.00
_cell.angle_gamma   90.00
#
_symmetry.space_group_name_H-M   'P 1'
#
loop_
_entity.id
_entity.type
_entity.pdbx_description
1 polymer ?
#
loop_
_entity_poly.entity_id
_entity_poly.type
_entity_poly.pdbx_seq_one_letter_code
_entity_poly.pdbx_strand_id
1 'polypeptide(L)' 'MFSFQRLWTPFVNDNRLTLTYRSPEGEDGFPGDMDVTLTYTLDEDGLLTLDYLATTTKPCPLNFTNHSYFNLAGQVYNI' A
#
# COMPACT_ATOMS: atom_id res chain seq x y z
N MET A 1 1.28 2.32 -11.96
CA MET A 1 2.09 2.85 -10.87
C MET A 1 2.84 1.69 -10.22
N PHE A 2 4.17 1.75 -10.21
CA PHE A 2 5.06 0.84 -9.49
C PHE A 2 5.26 1.34 -8.06
N SER A 3 4.17 1.35 -7.29
CA SER A 3 4.08 1.88 -5.93
C SER A 3 5.13 1.34 -4.96
N PHE A 4 5.59 0.10 -5.17
CA PHE A 4 6.55 -0.62 -4.33
C PHE A 4 8.01 -0.16 -4.49
N GLN A 5 8.31 0.71 -5.46
CA GLN A 5 9.65 1.27 -5.69
C GLN A 5 9.81 2.71 -5.16
N ARG A 6 8.82 3.23 -4.43
CA ARG A 6 8.79 4.60 -3.93
C ARG A 6 8.86 4.63 -2.41
N LEU A 7 9.39 5.72 -1.86
CA LEU A 7 9.35 5.98 -0.41
C LEU A 7 8.02 6.65 -0.07
N TRP A 8 7.32 6.06 0.91
CA TRP A 8 6.04 6.56 1.41
C TRP A 8 6.25 7.36 2.69
N THR A 9 5.38 8.34 2.95
CA THR A 9 5.39 9.08 4.21
C THR A 9 4.62 8.29 5.27
N PRO A 10 5.28 7.85 6.36
CA PRO A 10 4.62 7.08 7.40
C PRO A 10 4.00 7.97 8.48
N PHE A 11 2.87 7.52 9.03
CA PHE A 11 2.26 8.03 10.24
C PHE A 11 1.74 6.85 11.07
N VAL A 12 2.18 6.75 12.32
CA VAL A 12 1.78 5.67 13.25
C VAL A 12 0.86 6.25 14.30
N ASN A 13 -0.25 5.56 14.56
CA ASN A 13 -1.15 5.86 15.66
C ASN A 13 -1.67 4.54 16.26
N ASP A 14 -1.38 4.31 17.54
CA ASP A 14 -1.71 3.09 18.26
C ASP A 14 -1.30 1.82 17.48
N ASN A 15 -2.30 1.07 17.01
CA ASN A 15 -2.14 -0.19 16.30
C ASN A 15 -2.25 -0.03 14.77
N ARG A 16 -2.10 1.19 14.27
CA ARG A 16 -2.26 1.55 12.85
C ARG A 16 -1.02 2.22 12.28
N LEU A 17 -0.63 1.80 11.09
CA LEU A 17 0.35 2.47 10.24
C LEU A 17 -0.36 2.98 8.99
N THR A 18 -0.39 4.30 8.82
CA THR A 18 -0.84 4.95 7.59
C THR A 18 0.35 5.39 6.77
N LEU A 19 0.35 5.02 5.50
CA LEU A 19 1.34 5.39 4.51
C LEU A 19 0.66 6.28 3.47
N THR A 20 1.24 7.44 3.18
CA THR A 20 0.76 8.32 2.11
C THR A 20 1.82 8.51 1.03
N TYR A 21 1.36 8.65 -0.20
CA TYR A 21 2.20 8.92 -1.36
C TYR A 21 1.44 9.73 -2.40
N ARG A 22 2.12 10.70 -3.02
CA ARG A 22 1.61 11.46 -4.16
C ARG A 22 2.33 11.00 -5.42
N SER A 23 1.59 10.36 -6.32
CA SER A 23 2.01 10.03 -7.68
C SER A 23 1.71 11.24 -8.58
N PRO A 24 2.71 11.93 -9.12
CA PRO A 24 2.47 13.03 -10.04
C PRO A 24 1.90 12.52 -11.38
N GLU A 25 1.27 13.41 -12.14
CA GLU A 25 0.83 13.17 -13.52
C GLU A 25 1.91 12.45 -14.36
N GLY A 26 1.51 11.39 -15.03
CA GLY A 26 2.36 10.65 -15.96
C GLY A 26 3.33 9.68 -15.29
N GLU A 27 3.36 9.59 -13.96
CA GLU A 27 4.19 8.60 -13.27
C GLU A 27 3.79 7.18 -13.70
N ASP A 28 4.79 6.44 -14.20
CA ASP A 28 4.65 5.13 -14.82
C ASP A 28 3.60 5.09 -15.95
N GLY A 29 3.33 6.23 -16.59
CA GLY A 29 2.37 6.38 -17.69
C GLY A 29 0.92 6.60 -17.27
N PHE A 30 0.62 6.79 -15.98
CA PHE A 30 -0.75 6.96 -15.49
C PHE A 30 -1.20 8.43 -15.49
N PRO A 31 -2.45 8.74 -15.91
CA PRO A 31 -2.94 10.11 -15.93
C PRO A 31 -3.39 10.59 -14.55
N GLY A 32 -3.35 11.90 -14.36
CA GLY A 32 -3.78 12.59 -13.15
C GLY A 32 -2.70 12.60 -12.06
N ASP A 33 -2.66 13.68 -11.31
CA ASP A 33 -2.04 13.66 -9.99
C ASP A 33 -2.90 12.79 -9.09
N MET A 34 -2.28 11.81 -8.43
CA MET A 34 -2.97 10.88 -7.55
C MET A 34 -2.36 10.90 -6.15
N ASP A 35 -3.22 11.11 -5.17
CA ASP A 35 -2.88 10.93 -3.76
C ASP A 35 -3.38 9.54 -3.31
N VAL A 36 -2.48 8.74 -2.74
CA VAL A 36 -2.78 7.39 -2.25
C VAL A 36 -2.49 7.31 -0.76
N THR A 37 -3.41 6.67 -0.04
CA THR A 37 -3.30 6.36 1.39
C THR A 37 -3.50 4.86 1.56
N LEU A 38 -2.55 4.21 2.24
CA LEU A 38 -2.61 2.80 2.63
C LEU A 38 -2.54 2.71 4.15
N THR A 39 -3.53 2.12 4.80
CA THR A 39 -3.52 1.95 6.24
C THR A 39 -3.49 0.47 6.61
N TYR A 40 -2.45 0.07 7.33
CA TYR A 40 -2.36 -1.22 8.01
C TYR A 40 -2.89 -1.06 9.43
N THR A 41 -3.79 -1.95 9.85
CA THR A 41 -4.29 -2.04 11.23
C THR A 41 -4.10 -3.46 11.73
N LEU A 42 -3.47 -3.64 12.88
CA LEU A 42 -3.38 -4.94 13.57
C LEU A 42 -4.16 -4.84 14.88
N ASP A 43 -5.31 -5.48 14.98
CA ASP A 43 -6.08 -5.44 16.23
C ASP A 43 -5.57 -6.42 17.30
N GLU A 44 -6.17 -6.33 18.49
CA GLU A 44 -5.80 -7.15 19.64
C GLU A 44 -6.11 -8.65 19.45
N ASP A 45 -7.02 -8.97 18.52
CA ASP A 45 -7.38 -10.34 18.14
C ASP A 45 -6.45 -10.91 17.04
N GLY A 46 -5.51 -10.10 16.53
CA GLY A 46 -4.53 -10.49 15.52
C GLY A 46 -5.02 -10.39 14.08
N LEU A 47 -6.15 -9.71 13.82
CA LEU A 47 -6.61 -9.42 12.47
C LEU A 47 -5.78 -8.28 11.86
N LEU A 48 -5.14 -8.58 10.74
CA LEU A 48 -4.45 -7.59 9.92
C LEU A 48 -5.39 -7.06 8.82
N THR A 49 -5.80 -5.81 8.94
CA THR A 49 -6.64 -5.11 7.94
C THR A 49 -5.81 -4.13 7.12
N LEU A 50 -5.99 -4.12 5.80
CA LEU A 50 -5.35 -3.19 4.87
C LEU A 50 -6.43 -2.37 4.14
N ASP A 51 -6.48 -1.08 4.41
CA ASP A 51 -7.37 -0.14 3.74
C ASP A 51 -6.62 0.62 2.65
N TYR A 52 -7.20 0.69 1.46
CA TYR A 52 -6.67 1.44 0.32
C TYR A 52 -7.60 2.59 -0.03
N LEU A 53 -7.08 3.80 -0.05
CA LEU A 53 -7.79 4.99 -0.51
C LEU A 53 -6.94 5.71 -1.55
N ALA A 54 -7.54 6.06 -2.69
CA ALA A 54 -6.87 6.84 -3.71
C ALA A 54 -7.82 7.88 -4.31
N THR A 55 -7.31 9.08 -4.55
CA THR A 55 -8.01 10.16 -5.25
C THR A 55 -7.13 10.67 -6.37
N THR A 56 -7.71 10.92 -7.54
CA THR A 56 -6.98 11.39 -8.72
C THR A 56 -7.70 12.54 -9.39
N THR A 57 -6.94 13.42 -10.04
CA THR A 57 -7.48 14.58 -10.77
C THR A 57 -8.02 14.24 -12.17
N LYS A 58 -7.75 13.03 -12.68
CA LYS A 58 -8.24 12.56 -13.99
C LYS A 58 -8.69 11.10 -13.91
N PRO A 59 -9.61 10.64 -14.80
CA PRO A 59 -9.94 9.23 -14.92
C PRO A 59 -8.66 8.38 -15.09
N CYS A 60 -8.40 7.51 -14.12
CA CYS A 60 -7.19 6.70 -14.04
C CYS A 60 -7.57 5.29 -13.58
N PRO A 61 -7.16 4.23 -14.29
CA PRO A 61 -7.41 2.86 -13.86
C PRO A 61 -6.55 2.52 -12.65
N LEU A 62 -7.16 2.05 -11.57
CA LEU A 62 -6.49 1.69 -10.33
C LEU A 62 -6.88 0.28 -9.89
N ASN A 63 -5.88 -0.51 -9.49
CA ASN A 63 -6.07 -1.84 -8.92
C ASN A 63 -4.91 -2.13 -7.96
N PHE A 64 -5.13 -1.84 -6.67
CA PHE A 64 -4.13 -2.06 -5.63
C PHE A 64 -4.29 -3.45 -5.02
N THR A 65 -3.17 -4.01 -4.56
CA THR A 65 -3.16 -5.28 -3.83
C THR A 65 -2.02 -5.28 -2.83
N ASN A 66 -2.04 -6.24 -1.91
CA ASN A 66 -0.90 -6.56 -1.07
C ASN A 66 -0.28 -7.86 -1.58
N HIS A 67 1.04 -7.83 -1.76
CA HIS A 67 1.78 -8.94 -2.37
C HIS A 67 2.61 -9.70 -1.33
N SER A 68 2.04 -9.88 -0.13
CA SER A 68 2.68 -10.65 0.95
C SER A 68 2.67 -12.14 0.63
N TYR A 69 3.79 -12.79 0.95
CA TYR A 69 3.90 -14.24 0.95
C TYR A 69 4.00 -14.72 2.39
N PHE A 70 3.18 -15.70 2.76
CA PHE A 70 3.18 -16.28 4.09
C PHE A 70 3.86 -17.65 4.09
N ASN A 71 4.75 -17.87 5.05
CA ASN A 71 5.28 -19.18 5.40
C ASN A 71 5.02 -19.43 6.88
N LEU A 72 3.96 -20.19 7.18
CA LEU A 72 3.50 -20.42 8.55
C LEU A 72 4.42 -21.35 9.34
N ALA A 73 5.26 -22.14 8.66
CA ALA A 73 6.23 -23.03 9.31
C ALA A 73 7.56 -22.32 9.61
N GLY A 74 7.81 -21.15 9.01
CA GLY A 74 9.04 -20.37 9.19
C GLY A 74 10.32 -21.03 8.65
N GLN A 75 10.23 -22.14 7.91
CA GLN A 75 11.38 -22.88 7.40
C GLN A 75 11.63 -22.57 5.91
N VAL A 76 12.90 -22.35 5.56
CA VAL A 76 13.35 -22.29 4.17
C VAL A 76 13.71 -23.70 3.75
N TYR A 77 12.95 -24.29 2.82
CA TYR A 77 13.41 -25.50 2.15
C TYR A 77 14.51 -25.07 1.17
N ASN A 78 15.74 -25.54 1.41
CA ASN A 78 16.81 -25.41 0.42
C ASN A 78 16.42 -26.24 -0.81
N ILE A 79 15.94 -25.56 -1.85
CA ILE A 79 15.88 -26.07 -3.22
C ILE A 79 17.26 -26.02 -3.86
#